data_AF-A0A930L7Z7-F1
#
_entry.id   AF-A0A930L7Z7-F1
#
_cell.length_a   1.000
_cell.length_b   1.000
_cell.length_c   1.000
_cell.angle_alpha   90.00
_cell.angle_beta   90.00
_cell.angle_gamma   90.00
#
_symmetry.space_group_name_H-M   'P 1'
#
loop_
_entity.id
_entity.type
_entity.pdbx_description
1 polymer ?
#
loop_
_entity_poly.entity_id
_entity_poly.type
_entity_poly.pdbx_seq_one_letter_code
_entity_poly.pdbx_strand_id
1 'polypeptide(L)'
;MSVSIDVCLVMGPGGELALSPALDNSPGSLYVASAECVELKELAEEGRTFEEWVVEDFIGSLEEYLDDLKDAVFYRCATDKRVRAWLTERGFILPVLRYGHRLGANGVPHLANTGADYRQQVDRLISFDLMRYGNGPACIRMNREPALSRFIAVEDPRNPRWVLQRWDWNAEGWADYGVAQSAVSSGCLWPSEVFFSKYGDLADVTHQLAGDHACALEEALDALSLDGTKHRVDPFVRYIGTGAQCGLALKHYARVYEGEVITLGRPE
;
A
#
# COMPACT_ATOMS: atom_id res chain seq x y z
N MET A 1 -7.51 -11.09 8.67
CA MET A 1 -8.67 -10.22 8.48
C MET A 1 -8.16 -8.95 7.84
N SER A 2 -8.73 -8.50 6.73
CA SER A 2 -8.57 -7.10 6.34
C SER A 2 -9.12 -6.27 7.48
N VAL A 3 -8.32 -5.32 7.97
CA VAL A 3 -8.73 -4.48 9.09
C VAL A 3 -9.25 -3.20 8.47
N SER A 4 -10.56 -2.96 8.63
CA SER A 4 -11.21 -1.78 8.07
C SER A 4 -11.86 -0.97 9.19
N ILE A 5 -11.78 0.35 9.08
CA ILE A 5 -12.47 1.28 9.97
C ILE A 5 -13.13 2.37 9.13
N ASP A 6 -14.31 2.79 9.57
CA ASP A 6 -15.00 3.90 8.94
C ASP A 6 -14.64 5.19 9.70
N VAL A 7 -14.23 6.21 8.95
CA VAL A 7 -13.92 7.55 9.43
C VAL A 7 -14.74 8.57 8.64
N CYS A 8 -15.10 9.66 9.30
CA CYS A 8 -15.87 10.74 8.71
C CYS A 8 -14.92 11.78 8.12
N LEU A 9 -15.25 12.26 6.91
CA LEU A 9 -14.65 13.44 6.33
C LEU A 9 -15.28 14.67 7.00
N VAL A 10 -14.45 15.52 7.59
CA VAL A 10 -14.90 16.71 8.33
C VAL A 10 -13.97 17.87 8.05
N MET A 11 -14.49 19.09 8.24
CA MET A 11 -13.66 20.28 8.28
C MET A 11 -12.90 20.34 9.61
N GLY A 12 -11.58 20.18 9.57
CA GLY A 12 -10.71 20.23 10.74
C GLY A 12 -10.50 21.64 11.31
N PRO A 13 -9.70 21.76 12.37
CA PRO A 13 -9.32 23.05 12.93
C PRO A 13 -8.64 23.93 11.88
N GLY A 14 -9.00 25.22 11.82
CA GLY A 14 -8.34 26.15 10.90
C GLY A 14 -8.65 25.96 9.42
N GLY A 15 -9.73 25.24 9.08
CA GLY A 15 -10.14 24.99 7.70
C GLY A 15 -9.34 23.88 7.01
N GLU A 16 -8.72 22.96 7.77
CA GLU A 16 -8.04 21.78 7.23
C GLU A 16 -9.06 20.73 6.73
N LEU A 17 -8.66 19.92 5.76
CA LEU A 17 -9.39 18.70 5.40
C LEU A 17 -9.00 17.60 6.38
N ALA A 18 -9.96 16.97 7.06
CA ALA A 18 -9.65 16.03 8.13
C ALA A 18 -10.48 14.75 8.12
N LEU A 19 -9.89 13.69 8.67
CA LEU A 19 -10.56 12.42 8.97
C LEU A 19 -10.74 12.29 10.48
N SER A 20 -11.98 12.05 10.92
CA SER A 20 -12.33 11.92 12.33
C SER A 20 -13.21 10.69 12.59
N PRO A 21 -13.11 10.00 13.73
CA PRO A 21 -14.05 8.97 14.13
C PRO A 21 -15.47 9.50 14.38
N ALA A 22 -15.61 10.82 14.57
CA ALA A 22 -16.87 11.48 14.88
C ALA A 22 -17.07 12.72 14.00
N LEU A 23 -18.34 13.08 13.81
CA LEU A 23 -18.73 14.20 12.96
C LEU A 23 -18.53 15.57 13.62
N ASP A 24 -18.38 15.59 14.95
CA ASP A 24 -18.26 16.83 15.70
C ASP A 24 -16.81 17.30 15.78
N ASN A 25 -16.63 18.60 15.53
CA ASN A 25 -15.33 19.27 15.61
C ASN A 25 -15.08 19.89 16.98
N SER A 26 -15.38 19.13 18.04
CA SER A 26 -15.15 19.58 19.40
C SER A 26 -13.64 19.83 19.64
N PRO A 27 -13.24 20.75 20.53
CA PRO A 27 -11.82 21.01 20.82
C PRO A 27 -11.03 19.79 21.34
N GLY A 28 -11.72 18.70 21.72
CA GLY A 28 -11.13 17.43 22.13
C GLY A 28 -11.23 16.32 21.10
N SER A 29 -11.78 16.59 19.92
CA SER A 29 -11.98 15.60 18.87
C SER A 29 -10.65 15.00 18.40
N LEU A 30 -10.69 13.70 18.09
CA LEU A 30 -9.54 12.98 17.57
C LEU A 30 -9.55 13.07 16.05
N TYR A 31 -8.55 13.75 15.47
CA TYR A 31 -8.35 13.75 14.03
C TYR A 31 -7.29 12.71 13.67
N VAL A 32 -7.70 11.66 12.95
CA VAL A 32 -6.82 10.59 12.47
C VAL A 32 -5.92 11.10 11.34
N ALA A 33 -6.41 12.08 10.57
CA ALA A 33 -5.67 12.79 9.54
C ALA A 33 -6.10 14.27 9.53
N SER A 34 -5.19 15.16 9.15
CA SER A 34 -5.50 16.55 8.82
C SER A 34 -4.48 17.04 7.80
N ALA A 35 -4.96 17.61 6.70
CA ALA A 35 -4.16 18.16 5.62
C ALA A 35 -4.58 19.61 5.37
N GLU A 36 -3.62 20.46 5.04
CA GLU A 36 -3.93 21.81 4.59
C GLU A 36 -4.73 21.75 3.30
N CYS A 37 -5.83 22.48 3.25
CA CYS A 37 -6.67 22.66 2.07
C CYS A 37 -7.04 24.14 2.00
N VAL A 38 -6.65 24.80 0.92
CA VAL A 38 -6.81 26.26 0.78
C VAL A 38 -8.28 26.58 0.50
N GLU A 39 -8.91 25.77 -0.34
CA GLU A 39 -10.30 25.86 -0.76
C GLU A 39 -11.25 25.84 0.44
N LEU A 40 -10.98 24.99 1.43
CA LEU A 40 -11.78 24.90 2.65
C LEU A 40 -11.72 26.16 3.52
N LYS A 41 -10.63 26.93 3.46
CA LYS A 41 -10.51 28.20 4.19
C LYS A 41 -11.34 29.31 3.54
N GLU A 42 -11.58 29.21 2.24
CA GLU A 42 -12.27 30.21 1.43
C GLU A 42 -13.78 29.98 1.35
N LEU A 43 -14.29 28.79 1.72
CA LEU A 43 -15.73 28.44 1.65
C LEU A 43 -16.66 29.45 2.32
N ALA A 44 -16.27 29.98 3.49
CA ALA A 44 -17.08 30.95 4.20
C ALA A 44 -17.20 32.28 3.44
N GLU A 45 -16.15 32.67 2.71
CA GLU A 45 -16.14 33.87 1.86
C GLU A 45 -16.92 33.65 0.56
N GLU A 46 -16.92 32.42 0.06
CA GLU A 46 -17.68 31.98 -1.13
C GLU A 46 -19.18 31.73 -0.85
N GLY A 47 -19.58 31.67 0.43
CA GLY A 47 -20.95 31.35 0.82
C GLY A 47 -21.35 29.89 0.53
N ARG A 48 -20.37 28.99 0.41
CA ARG A 48 -20.55 27.56 0.15
C ARG A 48 -20.41 26.76 1.45
N THR A 49 -21.17 25.68 1.54
CA THR A 49 -21.08 24.71 2.65
C THR A 49 -19.98 23.69 2.41
N PHE A 50 -19.52 23.04 3.48
CA PHE A 50 -18.56 21.94 3.38
C PHE A 50 -19.14 20.78 2.55
N GLU A 51 -20.43 20.49 2.75
CA GLU A 51 -21.14 19.46 2.02
C GLU A 51 -21.16 19.74 0.52
N GLU A 52 -21.43 20.98 0.10
CA GLU A 52 -21.38 21.42 -1.31
C GLU A 52 -19.98 21.26 -1.91
N TRP A 53 -18.93 21.68 -1.20
CA TRP A 53 -17.54 21.50 -1.63
C TRP A 53 -17.17 20.03 -1.80
N VAL A 54 -17.64 19.15 -0.91
CA VAL A 54 -17.37 17.71 -1.04
C VAL A 54 -17.96 17.16 -2.35
N VAL A 55 -19.14 17.62 -2.75
CA VAL A 55 -19.80 17.15 -3.98
C VAL A 55 -19.04 17.60 -5.22
N GLU A 56 -18.68 18.89 -5.23
CA GLU A 56 -18.27 19.60 -6.43
C GLU A 56 -16.76 19.49 -6.65
N ASP A 57 -15.97 19.59 -5.59
CA ASP A 57 -14.52 19.70 -5.65
C ASP A 57 -13.82 18.42 -5.18
N PHE A 58 -14.14 17.93 -3.97
CA PHE A 58 -13.48 16.75 -3.41
C PHE A 58 -13.67 15.51 -4.29
N ILE A 59 -14.89 15.25 -4.77
CA ILE A 59 -15.16 14.12 -5.66
C ILE A 59 -14.51 14.33 -7.04
N GLY A 60 -14.45 15.58 -7.52
CA GLY A 60 -13.81 15.92 -8.79
C GLY A 60 -12.31 15.60 -8.83
N SER A 61 -11.63 15.74 -7.69
CA SER A 61 -10.20 15.49 -7.51
C SER A 61 -9.91 14.48 -6.40
N LEU A 62 -10.73 13.42 -6.32
CA LEU A 62 -10.74 12.47 -5.21
C LEU A 62 -9.37 11.86 -4.89
N GLU A 63 -8.63 11.44 -5.90
CA GLU A 63 -7.34 10.76 -5.73
C GLU A 63 -6.31 11.68 -5.05
N GLU A 64 -6.25 12.96 -5.44
CA GLU A 64 -5.32 13.95 -4.87
C GLU A 64 -5.59 14.18 -3.38
N TYR A 65 -6.85 14.44 -3.01
CA TYR A 65 -7.20 14.66 -1.61
C TYR A 65 -7.05 13.40 -0.74
N LEU A 66 -7.34 12.21 -1.29
CA LEU A 66 -7.15 10.96 -0.56
C LEU A 66 -5.66 10.65 -0.33
N ASP A 67 -4.79 10.94 -1.29
CA ASP A 67 -3.34 10.79 -1.12
C ASP A 67 -2.80 11.74 -0.05
N ASP A 68 -3.25 12.99 -0.03
CA ASP A 68 -2.89 13.95 1.02
C ASP A 68 -3.36 13.51 2.40
N LEU A 69 -4.60 13.01 2.49
CA LEU A 69 -5.12 12.48 3.76
C LEU A 69 -4.37 11.24 4.21
N LYS A 70 -3.89 10.41 3.28
CA LYS A 70 -3.10 9.20 3.57
C LYS A 70 -1.76 9.55 4.19
N ASP A 71 -1.04 10.49 3.59
CA ASP A 71 0.21 11.02 4.15
C ASP A 71 -0.02 11.59 5.55
N ALA A 72 -1.12 12.32 5.73
CA ALA A 72 -1.51 12.86 7.03
C ALA A 72 -1.85 11.78 8.05
N VAL A 73 -2.50 10.67 7.68
CA VAL A 73 -2.73 9.52 8.59
C VAL A 73 -1.40 8.98 9.11
N PHE A 74 -0.45 8.73 8.22
CA PHE A 74 0.85 8.19 8.62
C PHE A 74 1.58 9.16 9.56
N TYR A 75 1.56 10.46 9.24
CA TYR A 75 2.23 11.47 10.03
C TYR A 75 1.60 11.63 11.42
N ARG A 76 0.26 11.65 11.51
CA ARG A 76 -0.46 11.70 12.78
C ARG A 76 -0.22 10.44 13.61
N CYS A 77 -0.19 9.25 13.00
CA CYS A 77 0.16 8.01 13.69
C CYS A 77 1.61 8.03 14.21
N ALA A 78 2.53 8.71 13.52
CA ALA A 78 3.91 8.88 13.95
C ALA A 78 4.06 9.87 15.12
N THR A 79 3.23 10.92 15.16
CA THR A 79 3.44 12.09 16.03
C THR A 79 2.44 12.28 17.16
N ASP A 80 1.17 11.83 17.01
CA ASP A 80 0.15 11.88 18.07
C ASP A 80 -0.07 10.48 18.67
N LYS A 81 0.29 10.33 19.95
CA LYS A 81 0.14 9.08 20.71
C LYS A 81 -1.32 8.63 20.82
N ARG A 82 -2.29 9.56 20.84
CA ARG A 82 -3.72 9.25 20.92
C ARG A 82 -4.20 8.61 19.61
N VAL A 83 -3.79 9.17 18.47
CA VAL A 83 -4.10 8.61 17.14
C VAL A 83 -3.47 7.24 17.00
N ARG A 84 -2.19 7.09 17.36
CA ARG A 84 -1.51 5.77 17.34
C ARG A 84 -2.23 4.73 18.19
N ALA A 85 -2.60 5.08 19.43
CA ALA A 85 -3.30 4.17 20.32
C ALA A 85 -4.66 3.75 19.74
N TRP A 86 -5.44 4.73 19.27
CA TRP A 86 -6.76 4.50 18.69
C TRP A 86 -6.73 3.59 17.44
N LEU A 87 -5.74 3.80 16.56
CA LEU A 87 -5.49 2.95 15.39
C LEU A 87 -5.05 1.54 15.81
N THR A 88 -4.11 1.43 16.75
CA THR A 88 -3.57 0.15 17.23
C THR A 88 -4.67 -0.71 17.86
N GLU A 89 -5.52 -0.12 18.70
CA GLU A 89 -6.68 -0.78 19.32
C GLU A 89 -7.65 -1.38 18.29
N ARG A 90 -7.69 -0.80 17.09
CA ARG A 90 -8.54 -1.24 15.97
C ARG A 90 -7.80 -2.16 15.00
N GLY A 91 -6.57 -2.54 15.28
CA GLY A 91 -5.79 -3.46 14.44
C GLY A 91 -4.95 -2.78 13.35
N PHE A 92 -4.87 -1.45 13.32
CA PHE A 92 -3.97 -0.69 12.45
C PHE A 92 -2.58 -0.58 13.08
N ILE A 93 -1.84 -1.69 13.06
CA ILE A 93 -0.45 -1.74 13.54
C ILE A 93 0.46 -1.26 12.41
N LEU A 94 0.62 0.06 12.29
CA LEU A 94 1.44 0.71 11.27
C LEU A 94 2.91 0.81 11.72
N PRO A 95 3.87 0.73 10.79
CA PRO A 95 5.28 0.98 11.09
C PRO A 95 5.50 2.42 11.55
N VAL A 96 6.55 2.63 12.35
CA VAL A 96 6.94 3.97 12.77
C VAL A 96 7.72 4.63 11.64
N LEU A 97 7.06 5.49 10.88
CA LEU A 97 7.69 6.24 9.79
C LEU A 97 8.49 7.44 10.34
N ARG A 98 9.55 7.80 9.61
CA ARG A 98 10.40 8.95 9.92
C ARG A 98 10.14 10.07 8.95
N TYR A 99 10.08 11.28 9.47
CA TYR A 99 9.74 12.49 8.72
C TYR A 99 10.87 13.51 8.78
N GLY A 100 11.11 14.18 7.66
CA GLY A 100 12.07 15.28 7.56
C GLY A 100 11.48 16.60 8.09
N HIS A 101 12.23 17.69 7.91
CA HIS A 101 11.82 19.03 8.33
C HIS A 101 11.07 19.83 7.25
N ARG A 102 11.10 19.37 5.99
CA ARG A 102 10.48 20.07 4.86
C ARG A 102 9.03 19.65 4.74
N LEU A 103 8.13 20.64 4.73
CA LEU A 103 6.69 20.46 4.51
C LEU A 103 6.38 20.25 3.03
N GLY A 104 5.43 19.35 2.75
CA GLY A 104 4.74 19.22 1.48
C GLY A 104 3.64 20.29 1.33
N ALA A 105 2.97 20.26 0.17
CA ALA A 105 1.89 21.21 -0.14
C ALA A 105 0.68 21.05 0.79
N ASN A 106 0.42 19.83 1.24
CA ASN A 106 -0.63 19.45 2.18
C ASN A 106 -0.30 19.76 3.66
N GLY A 107 0.81 20.44 3.94
CA GLY A 107 1.26 20.75 5.30
C GLY A 107 1.86 19.56 6.06
N VAL A 108 1.97 18.37 5.44
CA VAL A 108 2.60 17.19 6.04
C VAL A 108 4.10 17.17 5.69
N PRO A 109 5.01 16.96 6.64
CA PRO A 109 6.43 16.80 6.31
C PRO A 109 6.69 15.61 5.40
N HIS A 110 7.70 15.70 4.53
CA HIS A 110 8.08 14.57 3.68
C HIS A 110 8.69 13.41 4.48
N LEU A 111 8.44 12.18 4.00
CA LEU A 111 9.12 10.99 4.49
C LEU A 111 10.64 11.11 4.33
N ALA A 112 11.38 10.71 5.36
CA ALA A 112 12.83 10.79 5.37
C ALA A 112 13.49 9.73 4.47
N ASN A 113 12.85 8.58 4.27
CA ASN A 113 13.33 7.53 3.36
C ASN A 113 12.57 7.63 2.03
N THR A 114 13.31 7.73 0.93
CA THR A 114 12.80 7.93 -0.42
C THR A 114 13.13 6.77 -1.38
N GLY A 115 13.68 5.67 -0.86
CA GLY A 115 13.90 4.45 -1.65
C GLY A 115 12.60 4.01 -2.32
N ALA A 116 12.68 3.57 -3.58
CA ALA A 116 11.50 3.20 -4.37
C ALA A 116 10.68 2.09 -3.67
N ASP A 117 11.34 1.01 -3.27
CA ASP A 117 10.71 -0.10 -2.54
C ASP A 117 10.07 0.37 -1.23
N TYR A 118 10.76 1.23 -0.46
CA TYR A 118 10.23 1.77 0.80
C TYR A 118 8.94 2.58 0.57
N ARG A 119 8.95 3.46 -0.43
CA ARG A 119 7.76 4.27 -0.77
C ARG A 119 6.61 3.38 -1.23
N GLN A 120 6.87 2.44 -2.12
CA GLN A 120 5.86 1.49 -2.58
C GLN A 120 5.22 0.71 -1.41
N GLN A 121 6.01 0.33 -0.40
CA GLN A 121 5.49 -0.34 0.79
C GLN A 121 4.59 0.58 1.60
N VAL A 122 5.02 1.81 1.87
CA VAL A 122 4.22 2.81 2.61
C VAL A 122 2.92 3.13 1.87
N ASP A 123 3.02 3.38 0.57
CA ASP A 123 1.89 3.69 -0.31
C ASP A 123 0.87 2.56 -0.37
N ARG A 124 1.20 1.34 0.02
CA ARG A 124 0.22 0.24 0.03
C ARG A 124 -0.41 -0.01 1.38
N LEU A 125 0.22 0.39 2.49
CA LEU A 125 -0.23 0.06 3.85
C LEU A 125 -1.67 0.46 4.16
N ILE A 126 -2.17 1.51 3.50
CA ILE A 126 -3.53 2.02 3.68
C ILE A 126 -4.18 2.24 2.32
N SER A 127 -5.42 1.78 2.19
CA SER A 127 -6.32 2.13 1.10
C SER A 127 -7.56 2.84 1.64
N PHE A 128 -8.20 3.63 0.79
CA PHE A 128 -9.43 4.35 1.11
C PHE A 128 -10.53 3.97 0.13
N ASP A 129 -11.69 3.60 0.67
CA ASP A 129 -12.93 3.42 -0.10
C ASP A 129 -13.94 4.47 0.31
N LEU A 130 -14.50 5.19 -0.67
CA LEU A 130 -15.61 6.11 -0.41
C LEU A 130 -16.90 5.30 -0.15
N MET A 131 -17.47 5.40 1.06
CA MET A 131 -18.58 4.52 1.47
C MET A 131 -19.95 5.14 1.30
N ARG A 132 -20.10 6.44 1.53
CA ARG A 132 -21.41 7.12 1.41
C ARG A 132 -21.24 8.53 0.91
N TYR A 133 -22.15 8.87 0.01
CA TYR A 133 -22.44 10.22 -0.44
C TYR A 133 -23.95 10.32 -0.74
N GLY A 134 -24.64 11.31 -0.17
CA GLY A 134 -26.11 11.43 -0.16
C GLY A 134 -26.61 12.31 1.00
N ASN A 135 -27.83 12.09 1.53
CA ASN A 135 -28.40 12.85 2.67
C ASN A 135 -27.67 12.62 4.03
N GLY A 136 -26.42 12.16 4.02
CA GLY A 136 -25.61 11.92 5.20
C GLY A 136 -24.16 12.33 4.96
N PRO A 137 -23.36 12.42 6.03
CA PRO A 137 -21.98 12.89 5.96
C PRO A 137 -21.11 11.95 5.12
N ALA A 138 -20.11 12.53 4.45
CA ALA A 138 -19.14 11.78 3.69
C ALA A 138 -18.29 10.91 4.63
N CYS A 139 -18.38 9.59 4.45
CA CYS A 139 -17.60 8.63 5.21
C CYS A 139 -16.63 7.91 4.27
N ILE A 140 -15.40 7.76 4.75
CA ILE A 140 -14.33 7.02 4.10
C ILE A 140 -14.05 5.77 4.92
N ARG A 141 -14.05 4.63 4.26
CA ARG A 141 -13.53 3.39 4.84
C ARG A 141 -12.04 3.36 4.61
N MET A 142 -11.29 3.40 5.69
CA MET A 142 -9.86 3.17 5.68
C MET A 142 -9.61 1.69 5.89
N ASN A 143 -8.83 1.07 5.00
CA ASN A 143 -8.40 -0.31 5.13
C ASN A 143 -6.91 -0.37 5.41
N ARG A 144 -6.52 -1.27 6.30
CA ARG A 144 -5.13 -1.69 6.48
C ARG A 144 -4.84 -2.81 5.50
N GLU A 145 -3.85 -2.59 4.66
CA GLU A 145 -3.34 -3.60 3.76
C GLU A 145 -2.10 -4.29 4.35
N PRO A 146 -1.84 -5.55 3.97
CA PRO A 146 -0.57 -6.19 4.25
C PRO A 146 0.57 -5.48 3.51
N ALA A 147 1.76 -5.48 4.12
CA ALA A 147 2.97 -5.09 3.41
C ALA A 147 3.17 -6.00 2.19
N LEU A 148 3.66 -5.43 1.09
CA LEU A 148 3.93 -6.18 -0.12
C LEU A 148 5.00 -7.22 0.18
N SER A 149 4.70 -8.47 -0.20
CA SER A 149 5.70 -9.52 -0.30
C SER A 149 6.03 -9.72 -1.77
N ARG A 150 7.29 -9.99 -2.08
CA ARG A 150 7.72 -10.30 -3.44
C ARG A 150 8.21 -11.73 -3.52
N PHE A 151 8.15 -12.31 -4.71
CA PHE A 151 8.90 -13.51 -5.02
C PHE A 151 9.99 -13.20 -6.03
N ILE A 152 11.09 -13.93 -5.92
CA ILE A 152 12.20 -13.93 -6.86
C ILE A 152 12.21 -15.28 -7.56
N ALA A 153 11.85 -15.29 -8.84
CA ALA A 153 11.93 -16.49 -9.67
C ALA A 153 13.33 -16.58 -10.28
N VAL A 154 14.02 -17.68 -10.01
CA VAL A 154 15.33 -17.98 -10.60
C VAL A 154 15.13 -19.06 -11.66
N GLU A 155 15.15 -18.63 -12.92
CA GLU A 155 15.16 -19.54 -14.06
C GLU A 155 16.57 -20.13 -14.22
N ASP A 156 16.80 -21.22 -13.51
CA ASP A 156 18.05 -21.97 -13.47
C ASP A 156 17.83 -23.33 -14.15
N PRO A 157 18.54 -23.67 -15.25
CA PRO A 157 18.38 -24.94 -15.95
C PRO A 157 18.68 -26.20 -15.11
N ARG A 158 19.38 -26.04 -13.98
CA ARG A 158 19.79 -27.13 -13.08
C ARG A 158 18.94 -27.19 -11.82
N ASN A 159 18.50 -26.04 -11.31
CA ASN A 159 17.75 -25.95 -10.05
C ASN A 159 16.83 -24.71 -10.01
N PRO A 160 15.75 -24.72 -10.80
CA PRO A 160 14.77 -23.64 -10.83
C PRO A 160 14.07 -23.54 -9.48
N ARG A 161 13.92 -22.31 -8.98
CA ARG A 161 13.36 -22.08 -7.64
C ARG A 161 12.78 -20.68 -7.48
N TRP A 162 11.96 -20.54 -6.44
CA TRP A 162 11.33 -19.29 -6.05
C TRP A 162 11.80 -18.94 -4.65
N VAL A 163 12.11 -17.67 -4.45
CA VAL A 163 12.45 -17.14 -3.13
C VAL A 163 11.41 -16.10 -2.78
N LEU A 164 10.61 -16.38 -1.76
CA LEU A 164 9.73 -15.37 -1.20
C LEU A 164 10.58 -14.45 -0.33
N GLN A 165 10.38 -13.15 -0.50
CA GLN A 165 10.95 -12.13 0.36
C GLN A 165 9.82 -11.26 0.91
N ARG A 166 9.79 -11.17 2.24
CA ARG A 166 8.87 -10.29 2.96
C ARG A 166 9.56 -8.96 3.23
N TRP A 167 8.80 -7.89 3.27
CA TRP A 167 9.34 -6.61 3.71
C TRP A 167 9.60 -6.61 5.22
N ASP A 168 10.80 -6.16 5.61
CA ASP A 168 11.19 -5.93 7.00
C ASP A 168 11.24 -4.43 7.27
N TRP A 169 10.28 -3.96 8.07
CA TRP A 169 10.18 -2.56 8.48
C TRP A 169 11.32 -2.09 9.39
N ASN A 170 12.00 -2.99 10.11
CA ASN A 170 13.13 -2.63 10.97
C ASN A 170 14.42 -2.49 10.15
N ALA A 171 14.62 -3.40 9.18
CA ALA A 171 15.76 -3.33 8.27
C ALA A 171 15.54 -2.33 7.11
N GLU A 172 14.30 -1.89 6.90
CA GLU A 172 13.86 -1.06 5.76
C GLU A 172 14.25 -1.67 4.42
N GLY A 173 14.05 -2.97 4.31
CA GLY A 173 14.46 -3.75 3.16
C GLY A 173 13.79 -5.11 3.12
N TRP A 174 14.11 -5.87 2.09
CA TRP A 174 13.61 -7.22 1.91
C TRP A 174 14.31 -8.19 2.85
N ALA A 175 13.54 -8.91 3.66
CA ALA A 175 14.06 -9.96 4.52
C ALA A 175 14.44 -11.19 3.70
N ASP A 176 15.60 -11.76 4.00
CA ASP A 176 16.10 -12.98 3.37
C ASP A 176 15.51 -14.25 4.01
N TYR A 177 14.19 -14.47 3.91
CA TYR A 177 13.60 -15.68 4.47
C TYR A 177 12.40 -16.20 3.68
N GLY A 178 12.51 -17.48 3.28
CA GLY A 178 11.45 -18.31 2.73
C GLY A 178 11.73 -18.78 1.31
N VAL A 179 12.54 -19.83 1.12
CA VAL A 179 12.57 -20.52 -0.18
C VAL A 179 11.31 -21.36 -0.28
N ALA A 180 10.29 -20.87 -0.97
CA ALA A 180 9.23 -21.72 -1.48
C ALA A 180 9.81 -22.48 -2.68
N GLN A 181 10.38 -23.66 -2.42
CA GLN A 181 10.82 -24.54 -3.49
C GLN A 181 9.59 -25.18 -4.15
N SER A 182 8.96 -24.44 -5.07
CA SER A 182 8.05 -25.06 -6.02
C SER A 182 8.87 -25.61 -7.18
N ALA A 183 8.66 -26.88 -7.53
CA ALA A 183 9.32 -27.54 -8.65
C ALA A 183 8.80 -26.93 -9.95
N VAL A 184 9.48 -25.88 -10.43
CA VAL A 184 9.09 -25.23 -11.68
C VAL A 184 9.96 -25.70 -12.81
N SER A 185 9.35 -26.34 -13.81
CA SER A 185 10.00 -26.67 -15.07
C SER A 185 10.32 -25.42 -15.90
N SER A 186 11.34 -25.51 -16.75
CA SER A 186 11.65 -24.52 -17.79
C SER A 186 10.40 -24.18 -18.64
N GLY A 187 10.15 -22.89 -18.92
CA GLY A 187 9.05 -22.45 -19.79
C GLY A 187 7.82 -21.84 -19.07
N CYS A 188 7.93 -21.49 -17.80
CA CYS A 188 6.84 -20.89 -17.02
C CYS A 188 6.63 -19.39 -17.25
N LEU A 189 7.64 -18.69 -17.79
CA LEU A 189 7.64 -17.25 -18.01
C LEU A 189 7.70 -16.92 -19.50
N TRP A 190 6.77 -16.09 -19.95
CA TRP A 190 6.67 -15.66 -21.34
C TRP A 190 6.79 -14.14 -21.41
N PRO A 191 7.43 -13.56 -22.43
CA PRO A 191 7.39 -12.12 -22.63
C PRO A 191 5.94 -11.63 -22.64
N SER A 192 5.64 -10.60 -21.85
CA SER A 192 4.28 -10.05 -21.81
C SER A 192 4.08 -9.12 -23.00
N GLU A 193 3.00 -9.32 -23.77
CA GLU A 193 2.52 -8.37 -24.79
C GLU A 193 1.40 -7.46 -24.25
N VAL A 194 1.03 -7.59 -22.98
CA VAL A 194 -0.13 -6.92 -22.38
C VAL A 194 0.21 -5.51 -21.90
N PHE A 195 -0.57 -4.53 -22.35
CA PHE A 195 -0.48 -3.11 -21.96
C PHE A 195 -1.74 -2.64 -21.20
N PHE A 196 -1.94 -2.98 -19.91
CA PHE A 196 -2.97 -2.31 -19.06
C PHE A 196 -2.72 -2.47 -17.55
N SER A 197 -2.75 -1.38 -16.76
CA SER A 197 -3.76 -1.08 -15.71
C SER A 197 -3.44 0.22 -14.91
N LYS A 198 -4.37 0.61 -14.03
CA LYS A 198 -4.69 1.95 -13.50
C LYS A 198 -3.82 2.47 -12.32
N TYR A 199 -2.78 1.76 -11.86
CA TYR A 199 -2.20 1.98 -10.51
C TYR A 199 -0.67 2.10 -10.43
N GLY A 200 0.00 2.66 -11.43
CA GLY A 200 1.41 3.06 -11.30
C GLY A 200 2.25 2.70 -12.53
N ASP A 201 3.35 3.45 -12.70
CA ASP A 201 4.19 3.46 -13.90
C ASP A 201 4.60 2.05 -14.38
N LEU A 202 4.09 1.71 -15.56
CA LEU A 202 4.25 0.45 -16.29
C LEU A 202 5.64 0.26 -16.96
N ALA A 203 6.68 0.95 -16.52
CA ALA A 203 8.00 0.86 -17.17
C ALA A 203 8.68 -0.52 -17.02
N ASP A 204 8.14 -1.37 -16.14
CA ASP A 204 8.92 -2.43 -15.50
C ASP A 204 8.33 -3.85 -15.66
N VAL A 205 7.12 -4.03 -16.22
CA VAL A 205 6.58 -5.38 -16.51
C VAL A 205 7.23 -5.93 -17.79
N THR A 206 7.78 -7.13 -17.73
CA THR A 206 8.52 -7.72 -18.86
C THR A 206 8.01 -9.09 -19.26
N HIS A 207 7.49 -9.87 -18.30
CA HIS A 207 7.08 -11.26 -18.53
C HIS A 207 5.78 -11.56 -17.76
N GLN A 208 5.11 -12.63 -18.16
CA GLN A 208 3.94 -13.17 -17.53
C GLN A 208 4.19 -14.63 -17.12
N LEU A 209 3.80 -14.97 -15.90
CA LEU A 209 3.76 -16.32 -15.36
C LEU A 209 2.51 -17.04 -15.88
N ALA A 210 2.70 -18.23 -16.42
CA ALA A 210 1.60 -19.09 -16.82
C ALA A 210 0.70 -19.42 -15.61
N GLY A 211 -0.63 -19.42 -15.83
CA GLY A 211 -1.60 -19.46 -14.74
C GLY A 211 -1.54 -20.71 -13.86
N ASP A 212 -1.20 -21.87 -14.44
CA ASP A 212 -0.96 -23.12 -13.72
C ASP A 212 0.23 -23.01 -12.76
N HIS A 213 1.29 -22.31 -13.17
CA HIS A 213 2.45 -22.04 -12.31
C HIS A 213 2.16 -20.98 -11.23
N ALA A 214 1.32 -19.98 -11.51
CA ALA A 214 0.85 -19.04 -10.50
C ALA A 214 0.05 -19.78 -9.41
N CYS A 215 -0.90 -20.64 -9.79
CA CYS A 215 -1.65 -21.47 -8.84
C CYS A 215 -0.74 -22.39 -8.01
N ALA A 216 0.24 -23.04 -8.64
CA ALA A 216 1.18 -23.92 -7.92
C ALA A 216 2.03 -23.13 -6.90
N LEU A 217 2.38 -21.88 -7.19
CA LEU A 217 3.05 -21.00 -6.24
C LEU A 217 2.11 -20.58 -5.11
N GLU A 218 0.86 -20.23 -5.40
CA GLU A 218 -0.17 -19.94 -4.39
C GLU A 218 -0.35 -21.13 -3.42
N GLU A 219 -0.51 -22.35 -3.95
CA GLU A 219 -0.64 -23.57 -3.14
C GLU A 219 0.59 -23.81 -2.25
N ALA A 220 1.80 -23.61 -2.79
CA ALA A 220 3.03 -23.74 -2.02
C ALA A 220 3.13 -22.69 -0.91
N LEU A 221 2.72 -21.45 -1.17
CA LEU A 221 2.68 -20.38 -0.17
C LEU A 221 1.63 -20.63 0.92
N ASP A 222 0.45 -21.11 0.53
CA ASP A 222 -0.63 -21.49 1.45
C ASP A 222 -0.23 -22.67 2.34
N ALA A 223 0.48 -23.66 1.80
CA ALA A 223 1.03 -24.78 2.56
C ALA A 223 2.05 -24.34 3.62
N LEU A 224 2.79 -23.24 3.38
CA LEU A 224 3.69 -22.64 4.36
C LEU A 224 2.93 -21.89 5.46
N SER A 225 1.62 -21.64 5.29
CA SER A 225 0.75 -20.94 6.25
C SER A 225 1.36 -19.64 6.75
N LEU A 226 2.05 -18.91 5.86
CA LEU A 226 2.65 -17.64 6.21
C LEU A 226 1.55 -16.70 6.70
N ASP A 227 1.71 -16.20 7.93
CA ASP A 227 0.73 -15.40 8.68
C ASP A 227 -0.67 -16.02 8.82
N GLY A 228 -0.81 -17.32 8.58
CA GLY A 228 -2.09 -18.03 8.59
C GLY A 228 -3.09 -17.49 7.57
N THR A 229 -2.60 -16.97 6.44
CA THR A 229 -3.37 -16.31 5.39
C THR A 229 -3.26 -17.06 4.07
N LYS A 230 -4.24 -16.86 3.18
CA LYS A 230 -4.15 -17.33 1.80
C LYS A 230 -3.33 -16.36 0.96
N HIS A 231 -2.78 -16.80 -0.15
CA HIS A 231 -1.96 -15.98 -1.04
C HIS A 231 -2.55 -15.98 -2.44
N ARG A 232 -2.39 -14.85 -3.11
CA ARG A 232 -2.60 -14.70 -4.55
C ARG A 232 -1.33 -14.20 -5.18
N VAL A 233 -0.91 -14.83 -6.26
CA VAL A 233 0.27 -14.45 -7.02
C VAL A 233 -0.17 -13.55 -8.16
N ASP A 234 0.43 -12.36 -8.26
CA ASP A 234 0.26 -11.57 -9.47
C ASP A 234 1.02 -12.25 -10.62
N PRO A 235 0.36 -12.62 -11.73
CA PRO A 235 1.03 -13.30 -12.82
C PRO A 235 1.99 -12.39 -13.59
N PHE A 236 2.01 -11.08 -13.37
CA PHE A 236 2.93 -10.17 -14.05
C PHE A 236 4.24 -10.04 -13.30
N VAL A 237 5.36 -10.23 -14.02
CA VAL A 237 6.70 -10.20 -13.44
C VAL A 237 7.67 -9.29 -14.20
N ARG A 238 8.65 -8.79 -13.46
CA ARG A 238 9.72 -7.92 -13.92
C ARG A 238 11.03 -8.66 -14.00
N TYR A 239 11.75 -8.55 -15.11
CA TYR A 239 13.11 -9.06 -15.22
C TYR A 239 14.06 -8.10 -14.50
N ILE A 240 14.74 -8.59 -13.48
CA ILE A 240 15.63 -7.77 -12.63
C ILE A 240 17.12 -8.01 -12.90
N GLY A 241 17.45 -9.02 -13.73
CA GLY A 241 18.81 -9.27 -14.16
C GLY A 241 19.18 -10.75 -14.21
N THR A 242 20.47 -11.00 -14.29
CA THR A 242 21.05 -12.34 -14.22
C THR A 242 21.35 -12.74 -12.79
N GLY A 243 21.49 -14.04 -12.52
CA GLY A 243 21.85 -14.54 -11.20
C GLY A 243 23.07 -13.84 -10.61
N ALA A 244 24.12 -13.61 -11.41
CA ALA A 244 25.31 -12.90 -10.97
C ALA A 244 25.05 -11.43 -10.61
N GLN A 245 24.23 -10.71 -11.40
CA GLN A 245 23.84 -9.32 -11.11
C GLN A 245 23.00 -9.22 -9.83
N CYS A 246 22.23 -10.25 -9.52
CA CYS A 246 21.44 -10.36 -8.29
C CYS A 246 22.22 -10.99 -7.12
N GLY A 247 23.54 -11.13 -7.22
CA GLY A 247 24.39 -11.66 -6.14
C GLY A 247 24.25 -13.17 -5.89
N LEU A 248 23.59 -13.92 -6.78
CA LEU A 248 23.49 -15.37 -6.68
C LEU A 248 24.80 -16.03 -7.12
N ALA A 249 25.38 -16.84 -6.24
CA ALA A 249 26.61 -17.60 -6.51
C ALA A 249 26.33 -18.83 -7.40
N LEU A 250 25.90 -18.61 -8.64
CA LEU A 250 25.64 -19.65 -9.63
C LEU A 250 26.84 -19.82 -10.57
N LYS A 251 27.18 -21.08 -10.90
CA LYS A 251 28.28 -21.40 -11.83
C LYS A 251 27.85 -21.36 -13.31
N HIS A 252 26.66 -20.85 -13.59
CA HIS A 252 26.02 -20.85 -14.90
C HIS A 252 25.05 -19.67 -15.00
N TYR A 253 24.63 -19.38 -16.23
CA TYR A 253 23.66 -18.31 -16.50
C TYR A 253 22.28 -18.68 -15.96
N ALA A 254 21.66 -17.76 -15.24
CA ALA A 254 20.28 -17.85 -14.79
C ALA A 254 19.65 -16.47 -14.92
N ARG A 255 18.36 -16.43 -15.25
CA ARG A 255 17.56 -15.20 -15.30
C ARG A 255 16.79 -15.06 -14.01
N VAL A 256 16.66 -13.82 -13.54
CA VAL A 256 16.02 -13.51 -12.28
C VAL A 256 14.88 -12.55 -12.54
N TYR A 257 13.72 -12.91 -12.01
CA TYR A 257 12.50 -12.16 -12.14
C TYR A 257 11.91 -11.85 -10.77
N GLU A 258 11.25 -10.72 -10.65
CA GLU A 258 10.53 -10.25 -9.47
C GLU A 258 9.03 -10.20 -9.78
N GLY A 259 8.21 -10.71 -8.87
CA GLY A 259 6.76 -10.53 -8.94
C GLY A 259 6.14 -10.37 -7.56
N GLU A 260 4.86 -10.00 -7.55
CA GLU A 260 4.15 -9.62 -6.33
C GLU A 260 3.32 -10.78 -5.76
N VAL A 261 3.31 -10.89 -4.43
CA VAL A 261 2.41 -11.77 -3.69
C VAL A 261 1.44 -10.92 -2.88
N ILE A 262 0.16 -11.10 -3.16
CA ILE A 262 -0.93 -10.46 -2.45
C ILE A 262 -1.40 -11.42 -1.36
N THR A 263 -1.35 -10.97 -0.12
CA THR A 263 -1.87 -11.76 1.00
C THR A 263 -3.37 -11.55 1.11
N LEU A 264 -4.13 -12.62 0.92
CA LEU A 264 -5.57 -12.65 1.12
C LEU A 264 -5.87 -12.94 2.60
N GLY A 265 -6.79 -12.18 3.19
CA GLY A 265 -7.24 -12.44 4.57
C GLY A 265 -7.65 -13.91 4.78
N ARG A 266 -7.61 -14.38 6.03
CA ARG A 266 -8.03 -15.74 6.41
C ARG A 266 -9.35 -16.13 5.71
N PRO A 267 -9.41 -17.30 5.05
CA PRO A 267 -10.69 -17.89 4.68
C PRO A 267 -11.47 -18.18 5.97
N GLU A 268 -12.75 -17.82 5.99
CA GLU A 268 -13.70 -18.23 7.04
C GLU A 268 -13.90 -19.75 7.06
#